data_AF-A0A2H0VHJ1-F1
#
_entry.id   AF-A0A2H0VHJ1-F1
#
_cell.length_a   1.000
_cell.length_b   1.000
_cell.length_c   1.000
_cell.angle_alpha   90.00
_cell.angle_beta   90.00
_cell.angle_gamma   90.00
#
_symmetry.space_group_name_H-M   'P 1'
#
loop_
_entity.id
_entity.type
_entity.pdbx_description
1 polymer ?
#
loop_
_entity_poly.entity_id
_entity_poly.type
_entity_poly.pdbx_seq_one_letter_code
_entity_poly.pdbx_strand_id
1 'polypeptide(L)'
;MAKVNTGTKGLVWLVGFLLVAAVVAFGVAWAVSFIGGPTYYAVAMTDGTTYFGEVSRFPKLTISDPHTIQLVQQSEDPNDVGISLNPLRNSLWAPKTLELNRENVLFISKVGPDSQLEQALIASADLEGQPAAAPTGAAAPAPVPGSGVDETEVEAGN
;
A
#
# COMPACT_ATOMS: atom_id res chain seq x y z
N MET A 1 -42.55 28.74 -54.69
CA MET A 1 -41.22 29.00 -54.10
C MET A 1 -41.31 28.67 -52.61
N ALA A 2 -40.65 27.61 -52.15
CA ALA A 2 -40.73 27.18 -50.75
C ALA A 2 -39.79 28.03 -49.89
N LYS A 3 -40.35 28.75 -48.92
CA LYS A 3 -39.61 29.57 -47.96
C LYS A 3 -38.90 28.62 -46.99
N VAL A 4 -37.59 28.46 -47.16
CA VAL A 4 -36.76 27.62 -46.29
C VAL A 4 -36.75 28.24 -44.90
N ASN A 5 -37.29 27.52 -43.91
CA ASN A 5 -37.36 27.94 -42.52
C ASN A 5 -35.95 27.96 -41.89
N THR A 6 -35.26 29.10 -42.02
CA THR A 6 -33.93 29.33 -41.47
C THR A 6 -33.89 29.24 -39.93
N GLY A 7 -35.00 29.55 -39.25
CA GLY A 7 -35.09 29.48 -37.78
C GLY A 7 -34.95 28.07 -37.21
N THR A 8 -35.46 27.04 -37.90
CA THR A 8 -35.39 25.65 -37.43
C THR A 8 -33.99 25.07 -37.60
N LYS A 9 -33.26 25.49 -38.64
CA LYS A 9 -31.88 25.04 -38.89
C LYS A 9 -30.88 25.55 -37.84
N GLY A 10 -31.04 26.80 -37.41
CA GLY A 10 -30.24 27.38 -36.33
C GLY A 10 -30.50 26.69 -34.99
N LEU A 11 -31.77 26.37 -34.69
CA LEU A 11 -32.13 25.63 -33.49
C LEU A 11 -31.54 24.21 -33.48
N VAL A 12 -31.61 23.49 -34.60
CA VAL A 12 -31.04 22.13 -34.72
C VAL A 12 -29.51 22.16 -34.53
N TRP A 13 -28.82 23.16 -35.09
CA TRP A 13 -27.38 23.33 -34.89
C TRP A 13 -27.02 23.61 -33.42
N LEU A 14 -27.80 24.47 -32.76
CA LEU A 14 -27.59 24.81 -31.36
C LEU A 14 -27.82 23.61 -30.44
N VAL A 15 -28.88 22.82 -30.68
CA VAL A 15 -29.16 21.59 -29.94
C VAL A 15 -28.06 20.54 -30.18
N GLY A 16 -27.61 20.39 -31.42
CA GLY A 16 -26.51 19.48 -31.75
C GLY A 16 -25.21 19.86 -31.05
N PHE A 17 -24.85 21.14 -31.06
CA PHE A 17 -23.67 21.65 -30.36
C PHE A 17 -23.75 21.41 -28.85
N LEU A 18 -24.92 21.65 -28.25
CA LEU A 18 -25.13 21.48 -26.82
C LEU A 18 -25.06 20.01 -26.40
N LEU A 19 -25.57 19.10 -27.23
CA LEU A 19 -25.41 17.65 -27.02
C LEU A 19 -23.95 17.22 -27.08
N VAL A 20 -23.19 17.68 -28.08
CA VAL A 20 -21.76 17.36 -28.19
C VAL A 20 -20.99 17.91 -27.00
N ALA A 21 -21.26 19.15 -26.59
CA ALA A 21 -20.63 19.74 -25.42
C ALA A 21 -20.94 18.96 -24.12
N ALA A 22 -22.17 18.48 -23.96
CA ALA A 22 -22.55 17.66 -22.81
C ALA A 22 -21.82 16.31 -22.78
N VAL A 23 -21.67 15.65 -23.93
CA VAL A 23 -20.91 14.39 -24.04
C VAL A 23 -19.44 14.60 -23.73
N VAL A 24 -18.84 15.68 -24.24
CA VAL A 24 -17.43 16.02 -23.95
C VAL A 24 -17.24 16.35 -22.47
N ALA A 25 -18.11 17.18 -21.89
CA ALA A 25 -18.06 17.53 -20.47
C ALA A 25 -18.20 16.29 -19.57
N PHE A 26 -19.11 15.37 -19.92
CA PHE A 26 -19.28 14.12 -19.20
C PHE A 26 -18.05 13.21 -19.32
N GLY A 27 -17.48 13.09 -20.53
CA GLY A 27 -16.25 12.31 -20.76
C GLY A 27 -15.05 12.87 -19.99
N VAL A 28 -14.89 14.20 -19.96
CA VAL A 28 -13.82 14.87 -19.20
C VAL A 28 -14.04 14.71 -17.70
N ALA A 29 -15.26 14.91 -17.18
CA ALA A 29 -15.56 14.72 -15.76
C ALA A 29 -15.31 13.27 -15.31
N TRP A 30 -15.69 12.30 -16.15
CA TRP A 30 -15.43 10.89 -15.90
C TRP A 30 -13.93 10.56 -15.92
N ALA A 31 -13.19 11.10 -16.91
CA ALA A 31 -11.74 10.92 -17.00
C ALA A 31 -11.01 11.57 -15.81
N VAL A 32 -11.33 12.80 -15.44
CA VAL A 32 -10.72 13.49 -14.29
C VAL A 32 -11.02 12.77 -12.97
N SER A 33 -12.21 12.18 -12.82
CA SER A 33 -12.53 11.33 -11.66
C SER A 33 -11.72 10.03 -11.59
N PHE A 34 -11.16 9.57 -12.72
CA PHE A 34 -10.30 8.39 -12.79
C PHE A 34 -8.79 8.72 -12.75
N ILE A 35 -8.40 9.95 -13.08
CA ILE A 35 -7.00 10.41 -13.15
C ILE A 35 -6.46 10.93 -11.80
N GLY A 36 -7.27 10.90 -10.74
CA GLY A 36 -6.87 11.36 -9.41
C GLY A 36 -5.82 10.48 -8.72
N GLY A 37 -4.53 10.77 -8.96
CA GLY A 37 -3.36 10.31 -8.19
C GLY A 37 -3.11 8.79 -8.18
N PRO A 38 -1.92 8.34 -7.73
CA PRO A 38 -1.70 6.93 -7.44
C PRO A 38 -2.72 6.51 -6.39
N THR A 39 -3.74 5.76 -6.81
CA THR A 39 -4.79 5.34 -5.92
C THR A 39 -4.32 4.09 -5.21
N TYR A 40 -3.71 4.27 -4.05
CA TYR A 40 -3.40 3.17 -3.16
C TYR A 40 -4.68 2.57 -2.59
N TYR A 41 -4.74 1.25 -2.56
CA TYR A 41 -5.84 0.49 -1.99
C TYR A 41 -5.33 -0.36 -0.84
N ALA A 42 -6.14 -0.44 0.21
CA ALA A 42 -6.01 -1.41 1.28
C ALA A 42 -6.84 -2.63 0.93
N VAL A 43 -6.23 -3.81 0.90
CA VAL A 43 -6.90 -5.09 0.70
C VAL A 43 -6.70 -5.95 1.92
N ALA A 44 -7.78 -6.16 2.67
CA ALA A 44 -7.78 -7.06 3.81
C ALA A 44 -8.20 -8.46 3.36
N MET A 45 -7.40 -9.44 3.72
CA MET A 45 -7.66 -10.85 3.46
C MET A 45 -8.37 -11.51 4.64
N THR A 46 -9.01 -12.64 4.38
CA THR A 46 -9.74 -13.43 5.40
C THR A 46 -8.86 -14.01 6.49
N ASP A 47 -7.55 -14.10 6.26
CA ASP A 47 -6.55 -14.53 7.25
C ASP A 47 -6.13 -13.40 8.22
N GLY A 48 -6.70 -12.19 8.06
CA GLY A 48 -6.38 -11.02 8.86
C GLY A 48 -5.17 -10.23 8.37
N THR A 49 -4.49 -10.67 7.30
CA THR A 49 -3.42 -9.89 6.68
C THR A 49 -4.00 -8.74 5.84
N THR A 50 -3.32 -7.60 5.84
CA THR A 50 -3.71 -6.45 5.02
C THR A 50 -2.56 -6.01 4.15
N TYR A 51 -2.81 -5.95 2.84
CA TYR A 51 -1.87 -5.51 1.84
C TYR A 51 -2.24 -4.13 1.32
N PHE A 52 -1.23 -3.31 1.07
CA PHE A 52 -1.40 -1.96 0.54
C PHE A 52 -0.65 -1.82 -0.77
N GLY A 53 -1.28 -1.24 -1.78
CA GLY A 53 -0.63 -1.06 -3.09
C GLY A 53 -1.62 -0.67 -4.16
N GLU A 54 -1.18 -0.72 -5.40
CA GLU A 54 -2.03 -0.44 -6.55
C GLU A 54 -2.84 -1.67 -6.92
N VAL A 55 -4.17 -1.57 -6.87
CA VAL A 55 -5.07 -2.70 -7.19
C VAL A 55 -5.56 -2.59 -8.63
N SER A 56 -5.22 -3.59 -9.43
CA SER A 56 -5.88 -3.86 -10.72
C SER A 56 -6.98 -4.92 -10.53
N ARG A 57 -8.15 -4.70 -11.13
CA ARG A 57 -9.30 -5.61 -11.03
C ARG A 57 -9.61 -6.36 -12.33
N PHE A 58 -8.87 -6.11 -13.41
CA PHE A 58 -9.11 -6.71 -14.72
C PHE A 58 -7.80 -7.12 -15.39
N PRO A 59 -7.70 -8.35 -15.94
CA PRO A 59 -8.70 -9.43 -15.92
C PRO A 59 -8.81 -10.16 -14.57
N LYS A 60 -7.77 -10.09 -13.73
CA LYS A 60 -7.73 -10.67 -12.38
C LYS A 60 -7.52 -9.58 -11.33
N LEU A 61 -7.78 -9.93 -10.06
CA LEU A 61 -7.49 -9.04 -8.94
C LEU A 61 -6.00 -9.17 -8.60
N THR A 62 -5.24 -8.11 -8.83
CA THR A 62 -3.78 -8.08 -8.64
C THR A 62 -3.40 -6.83 -7.87
N ILE A 63 -2.47 -6.98 -6.93
CA ILE A 63 -1.77 -5.86 -6.29
C ILE A 63 -0.37 -5.73 -6.89
N SER A 64 -0.07 -4.55 -7.40
CA SER A 64 1.29 -4.13 -7.77
C SER A 64 1.92 -3.36 -6.61
N ASP A 65 3.23 -3.54 -6.47
CA ASP A 65 4.04 -2.94 -5.40
C ASP A 65 3.40 -3.08 -4.02
N PRO A 66 3.14 -4.33 -3.57
CA PRO A 66 2.53 -4.56 -2.28
C PRO A 66 3.47 -4.10 -1.15
N HIS A 67 2.88 -3.43 -0.17
CA HIS A 67 3.51 -3.02 1.09
C HIS A 67 2.73 -3.63 2.25
N THR A 68 3.46 -4.02 3.30
CA THR A 68 2.88 -4.44 4.57
C THR A 68 3.16 -3.39 5.62
N ILE A 69 2.20 -3.19 6.53
CA ILE A 69 2.36 -2.32 7.67
C ILE A 69 2.82 -3.16 8.87
N GLN A 70 3.83 -2.67 9.57
CA GLN A 70 4.21 -3.14 10.89
C GLN A 70 4.00 -1.99 11.88
N LEU A 71 3.18 -2.24 12.90
CA LEU A 71 3.04 -1.32 14.02
C LEU A 71 4.26 -1.51 14.91
N VAL A 72 5.12 -0.49 14.98
CA VAL A 72 6.30 -0.47 15.84
C VAL A 72 6.01 0.48 16.99
N GLN A 73 6.18 0.01 18.22
CA GLN A 73 6.13 0.89 19.39
C GLN A 73 7.39 1.74 19.36
N GLN A 74 7.21 3.05 19.19
CA GLN A 74 8.32 3.96 18.93
C GLN A 74 8.92 4.51 20.23
N SER A 75 8.19 4.36 21.34
CA SER A 75 8.53 4.87 22.66
C SER A 75 8.07 3.89 23.75
N GLU A 76 8.57 4.07 24.98
CA GLU A 76 8.14 3.33 26.18
C GLU A 76 6.68 3.65 26.59
N ASP A 77 6.06 4.62 25.90
CA ASP A 77 4.65 5.00 26.03
C ASP A 77 3.75 4.10 25.15
N PRO A 78 2.79 3.36 25.74
CA PRO A 78 1.94 2.38 25.04
C PRO A 78 0.94 3.00 24.05
N ASN A 79 0.88 4.33 23.96
CA ASN A 79 -0.01 5.05 23.03
C ASN A 79 0.72 5.62 21.81
N ASP A 80 2.06 5.53 21.75
CA ASP A 80 2.86 6.08 20.66
C ASP A 80 3.25 4.97 19.67
N VAL A 81 2.29 4.62 18.82
CA VAL A 81 2.44 3.56 17.82
C VAL A 81 2.93 4.18 16.51
N GLY A 82 4.19 3.93 16.18
CA GLY A 82 4.77 4.22 14.89
C GLY A 82 4.27 3.24 13.82
N ILE A 83 4.01 3.76 12.63
CA ILE A 83 3.63 2.96 11.46
C ILE A 83 4.88 2.77 10.61
N SER A 84 5.41 1.55 10.54
CA SER A 84 6.50 1.20 9.63
C SER A 84 5.95 0.49 8.40
N LEU A 85 6.37 0.95 7.21
CA LEU A 85 6.05 0.27 5.96
C LEU A 85 7.20 -0.59 5.51
N ASN A 86 6.90 -1.85 5.22
CA ASN A 86 7.86 -2.79 4.68
C ASN A 86 7.41 -3.24 3.29
N PRO A 87 8.18 -2.89 2.23
CA PRO A 87 7.84 -3.28 0.87
C PRO A 87 8.03 -4.80 0.69
N LEU A 88 7.05 -5.47 0.08
CA LEU A 88 7.08 -6.92 -0.06
C LEU A 88 8.17 -7.41 -1.03
N ARG A 89 8.66 -6.54 -1.92
CA ARG A 89 9.84 -6.82 -2.76
C ARG A 89 11.10 -7.18 -1.96
N ASN A 90 11.20 -6.73 -0.71
CA ASN A 90 12.32 -7.04 0.19
C ASN A 90 12.07 -8.30 1.04
N SER A 91 10.92 -8.96 0.88
CA SER A 91 10.62 -10.20 1.58
C SER A 91 11.34 -11.39 0.94
N LEU A 92 11.44 -12.51 1.67
CA LEU A 92 12.11 -13.74 1.21
C LEU A 92 11.57 -14.29 -0.12
N TRP A 93 10.33 -13.92 -0.47
CA TRP A 93 9.60 -14.37 -1.64
C TRP A 93 9.41 -13.26 -2.69
N ALA A 94 9.87 -12.05 -2.39
CA ALA A 94 9.98 -10.87 -3.27
C ALA A 94 8.98 -10.78 -4.45
N PRO A 95 7.66 -10.85 -4.21
CA PRO A 95 6.70 -10.83 -5.29
C PRO A 95 6.64 -9.44 -5.93
N LYS A 96 6.85 -9.37 -7.24
CA LYS A 96 6.64 -8.12 -8.01
C LYS A 96 5.16 -7.76 -8.11
N THR A 97 4.32 -8.77 -8.26
CA THR A 97 2.86 -8.65 -8.37
C THR A 97 2.23 -9.77 -7.57
N LEU A 98 1.24 -9.44 -6.75
CA LEU A 98 0.48 -10.42 -5.97
C LEU A 98 -0.89 -10.63 -6.62
N GLU A 99 -1.11 -11.82 -7.20
CA GLU A 99 -2.46 -12.22 -7.62
C GLU A 99 -3.26 -12.63 -6.38
N LEU A 100 -4.36 -11.94 -6.13
CA LEU A 100 -5.22 -12.20 -4.98
C LEU A 100 -6.42 -13.04 -5.39
N ASN A 101 -6.74 -14.06 -4.57
CA ASN A 101 -8.01 -14.76 -4.70
C ASN A 101 -9.15 -13.87 -4.18
N ARG A 102 -10.08 -13.49 -5.05
CA ARG A 102 -11.23 -12.65 -4.69
C ARG A 102 -12.12 -13.27 -3.62
N GLU A 103 -12.18 -14.59 -3.52
CA GLU A 103 -12.97 -15.30 -2.51
C GLU A 103 -12.40 -15.12 -1.10
N ASN A 104 -11.10 -14.83 -1.00
CA ASN A 104 -10.39 -14.63 0.26
C ASN A 104 -10.18 -13.14 0.59
N VAL A 105 -10.84 -12.24 -0.14
CA VAL A 105 -10.78 -10.80 0.12
C VAL A 105 -11.99 -10.40 0.94
N LEU A 106 -11.74 -9.85 2.13
CA LEU A 106 -12.78 -9.38 3.04
C LEU A 106 -13.28 -8.01 2.60
N PHE A 107 -12.37 -7.08 2.29
CA PHE A 107 -12.70 -5.78 1.72
C PHE A 107 -11.54 -5.18 0.92
N ILE A 108 -11.91 -4.28 0.01
CA ILE A 108 -10.99 -3.44 -0.74
C ILE A 108 -11.42 -1.99 -0.49
N SER A 109 -10.56 -1.20 0.14
CA SER A 109 -10.81 0.20 0.44
C SER A 109 -9.80 1.09 -0.24
N LYS A 110 -10.22 2.24 -0.76
CA LYS A 110 -9.30 3.28 -1.25
C LYS A 110 -8.67 3.96 -0.04
N VAL A 111 -7.34 4.06 -0.01
CA VAL A 111 -6.64 4.84 1.02
C VAL A 111 -6.97 6.31 0.80
N GLY A 112 -7.38 6.99 1.87
CA GLY A 112 -7.71 8.42 1.82
C GLY A 112 -6.47 9.27 1.57
N PRO A 113 -6.56 10.35 0.76
CA PRO A 113 -5.43 11.19 0.40
C PRO A 113 -4.85 11.99 1.58
N ASP A 114 -5.56 12.09 2.70
CA ASP A 114 -5.10 12.78 3.90
C ASP A 114 -4.75 11.80 5.05
N SER A 115 -4.64 10.51 4.75
CA SER A 115 -4.32 9.51 5.78
C SER A 115 -2.83 9.58 6.13
N GLN A 116 -2.51 9.44 7.42
CA GLN A 116 -1.13 9.21 7.89
C GLN A 116 -0.48 8.03 7.15
N LEU A 117 -1.30 7.08 6.71
CA LEU A 117 -0.86 5.95 5.92
C LEU A 117 -0.42 6.36 4.50
N GLU A 118 -1.14 7.27 3.83
CA GLU A 118 -0.78 7.71 2.48
C GLU A 118 0.55 8.48 2.50
N GLN A 119 0.73 9.35 3.49
CA GLN A 119 2.01 10.04 3.71
C GLN A 119 3.15 9.07 3.97
N ALA A 120 2.91 8.01 4.74
CA ALA A 120 3.91 6.96 4.98
C ALA A 120 4.18 6.12 3.73
N LEU A 121 3.17 5.84 2.88
CA LEU A 121 3.36 5.17 1.59
C LEU A 121 4.20 6.03 0.64
N ILE A 122 3.85 7.31 0.49
CA ILE A 122 4.59 8.25 -0.37
C ILE A 122 6.03 8.39 0.13
N ALA A 123 6.23 8.64 1.43
CA ALA A 123 7.57 8.74 2.00
C ALA A 123 8.36 7.43 1.85
N SER A 124 7.74 6.26 1.99
CA SER A 124 8.41 4.97 1.79
C SER A 124 8.71 4.66 0.32
N ALA A 125 7.89 5.17 -0.61
CA ALA A 125 8.13 5.11 -2.05
C ALA A 125 9.23 6.09 -2.50
N ASP A 126 9.50 7.15 -1.74
CA ASP A 126 10.67 8.00 -1.97
C ASP A 126 11.94 7.44 -1.30
N LEU A 127 11.77 6.63 -0.25
CA LEU A 127 12.84 6.03 0.56
C LEU A 127 13.14 4.57 0.20
N GLU A 128 12.91 4.15 -1.05
CA GLU A 128 13.11 2.76 -1.56
C GLU A 128 14.54 2.19 -1.38
N GLY A 129 15.47 2.93 -0.78
CA GLY A 129 16.82 2.50 -0.40
C GLY A 129 17.01 2.10 1.08
N GLN A 130 16.01 2.22 1.96
CA GLN A 130 16.21 1.85 3.37
C GLN A 130 15.92 0.35 3.59
N PRO A 131 16.91 -0.48 3.97
CA PRO A 131 16.69 -1.88 4.24
C PRO A 131 15.71 -2.04 5.40
N ALA A 132 14.76 -2.97 5.24
CA ALA A 132 13.92 -3.46 6.31
C ALA A 132 14.81 -3.78 7.50
N ALA A 133 14.62 -3.09 8.62
CA ALA A 133 15.27 -3.46 9.86
C ALA A 133 14.93 -4.94 10.11
N ALA A 134 15.96 -5.78 10.10
CA ALA A 134 15.83 -7.19 10.44
C ALA A 134 15.10 -7.30 11.78
N PRO A 135 14.29 -8.34 12.02
CA PRO A 135 13.82 -8.60 13.37
C PRO A 135 15.05 -8.76 14.26
N THR A 136 15.25 -7.80 15.16
CA THR A 136 16.23 -7.88 16.25
C THR A 136 15.75 -8.97 17.19
N GLY A 137 15.98 -10.21 16.77
CA GLY A 137 15.64 -11.45 17.45
C GLY A 137 16.81 -12.42 17.32
N ALA A 138 18.02 -11.90 17.45
CA ALA A 138 19.22 -12.67 17.74
C ALA A 138 20.00 -11.91 18.82
N ALA A 139 19.37 -11.75 19.99
CA ALA A 139 20.14 -11.67 21.21
C ALA A 139 20.89 -13.01 21.31
N ALA A 140 22.15 -13.01 20.88
CA ALA A 140 23.07 -14.07 21.25
C ALA A 140 22.94 -14.31 22.76
N PRO A 141 22.81 -15.56 23.23
CA PRO A 141 22.88 -15.82 24.66
C PRO A 141 24.21 -15.25 25.14
N ALA A 142 24.14 -14.33 26.10
CA ALA A 142 25.30 -13.72 26.71
C ALA A 142 26.31 -14.81 27.13
N PRO A 143 27.62 -14.63 26.93
CA PRO A 143 28.58 -15.46 27.61
C PRO A 143 28.39 -15.26 29.11
N VAL A 144 27.94 -16.31 29.80
CA VAL A 144 27.85 -16.36 31.26
C VAL A 144 29.21 -15.96 31.86
N PRO A 145 29.29 -14.88 32.66
CA PRO A 145 30.51 -14.51 33.33
C PRO A 145 30.68 -15.34 34.61
N GLY A 146 31.80 -16.04 34.73
CA GLY A 146 32.34 -16.48 36.02
C GLY A 146 31.81 -17.81 36.55
N SER A 147 32.52 -18.90 36.22
CA SER A 147 32.75 -19.97 37.17
C SER A 147 34.25 -20.02 37.43
N GLY A 148 34.70 -19.12 38.30
CA GLY A 148 35.94 -19.33 39.03
C GLY A 148 35.69 -20.50 39.97
N VAL A 149 36.14 -21.68 39.58
CA VAL A 149 36.39 -22.78 40.50
C VAL A 149 37.88 -23.03 40.40
N ASP A 150 38.56 -22.41 41.35
CA ASP A 150 39.76 -22.89 42.03
C ASP A 150 40.23 -24.28 41.55
N GLU A 151 41.24 -24.30 40.70
CA GLU A 151 42.05 -25.51 40.44
C GLU A 151 43.39 -25.31 41.15
N THR A 152 43.32 -25.30 42.47
CA THR A 152 44.47 -25.50 43.34
C THR A 152 44.20 -26.73 44.22
N GLU A 153 45.13 -27.68 44.17
CA GLU A 153 45.50 -28.53 45.31
C GLU A 153 44.59 -29.72 45.65
N VAL A 154 44.83 -30.90 45.03
CA VAL A 154 44.98 -32.19 45.76
C VAL A 154 45.82 -33.18 44.92
N GLU A 155 47.15 -33.19 45.09
CA GLU A 155 47.90 -34.44 44.88
C GLU A 155 49.13 -34.49 45.80
N ALA A 156 48.88 -34.91 47.05
CA ALA A 156 49.90 -35.47 47.91
C ALA A 156 49.28 -36.67 48.65
N GLY A 157 49.82 -37.87 48.38
CA GLY A 157 49.68 -39.03 49.26
C GLY A 157 49.18 -40.31 48.59
N ASN A 158 50.10 -41.07 47.99
CA ASN A 158 50.45 -42.42 48.47
C ASN A 158 51.78 -42.92 47.89
#